data_AF-A0A9P0JZG5-F1
#
_entry.id   AF-A0A9P0JZG5-F1
#
_cell.length_a   1.000
_cell.length_b   1.000
_cell.length_c   1.000
_cell.angle_alpha   90.00
_cell.angle_beta   90.00
_cell.angle_gamma   90.00
#
_symmetry.space_group_name_H-M   'P 1'
#
loop_
_entity.id
_entity.type
_entity.pdbx_description
1 polymer ?
#
loop_
_entity_poly.entity_id
_entity_poly.type
_entity_poly.pdbx_seq_one_letter_code
_entity_poly.pdbx_strand_id
1 'polypeptide(L)'
;MFVISSLSRSWLNVWGSNSSGKVGTFSSPSAITILCSTAVATIMFKKVQPTVKSVHRNPEIRNMDKHGTRVCLDSPAKRSDLHRPAGLYPCHHQGGNQYWMFSKNGEIRRDEACLDYSGQDVILYPCHGGKGNQYWQYDPNSKLLKHMSGEKCLAVNQQHSKLVMEYCDRNNDRQKWLLENYDARKLS
;
A
#
# COMPACT_ATOMS: atom_id res chain seq x y z
N MET A 1 -38.39 10.44 41.32
CA MET A 1 -37.83 11.58 40.59
C MET A 1 -36.74 11.06 39.67
N PHE A 2 -37.10 10.69 38.44
CA PHE A 2 -36.24 10.60 37.27
C PHE A 2 -37.18 10.72 36.08
N VAL A 3 -36.98 11.77 35.29
CA VAL A 3 -37.81 12.13 34.13
C VAL A 3 -37.32 11.28 32.96
N ILE A 4 -38.20 10.42 32.42
CA ILE A 4 -38.02 9.78 31.12
C ILE A 4 -39.04 10.42 30.20
N SER A 5 -38.61 11.37 29.38
CA SER A 5 -39.43 11.91 28.30
C SER A 5 -39.42 10.95 27.12
N SER A 6 -40.63 10.48 26.83
CA SER A 6 -41.14 9.79 25.66
C SER A 6 -40.54 10.27 24.33
N LEU A 7 -40.03 9.33 23.55
CA LEU A 7 -40.61 8.78 22.32
C LEU A 7 -40.77 9.77 21.15
N SER A 8 -40.04 9.41 20.10
CA SER A 8 -40.29 9.73 18.70
C SER A 8 -41.76 9.60 18.30
N ARG A 9 -42.29 10.58 17.57
CA ARG A 9 -43.36 10.40 16.57
C ARG A 9 -43.37 11.55 15.56
N SER A 10 -43.15 11.14 14.31
CA SER A 10 -43.79 11.62 13.08
C SER A 10 -45.04 12.52 13.20
N TRP A 11 -45.09 13.55 12.36
CA TRP A 11 -46.31 14.16 11.80
C TRP A 11 -46.32 13.79 10.29
N LEU A 12 -47.22 12.96 9.76
CA LEU A 12 -48.65 13.15 9.44
C LEU A 12 -48.95 14.32 8.47
N ASN A 13 -49.44 13.95 7.27
CA ASN A 13 -50.67 14.43 6.62
C ASN A 13 -50.97 13.48 5.43
N VAL A 14 -51.78 12.41 5.59
CA VAL A 14 -53.26 12.25 5.49
C VAL A 14 -53.80 12.11 4.04
N TRP A 15 -54.72 11.14 3.89
CA TRP A 15 -55.66 10.75 2.80
C TRP A 15 -55.20 9.53 1.97
N GLY A 16 -55.98 8.46 1.82
CA GLY A 16 -57.25 8.00 2.38
C GLY A 16 -57.50 6.59 1.82
N SER A 17 -58.07 5.70 2.64
CA SER A 17 -58.36 4.31 2.29
C SER A 17 -59.44 4.19 1.21
N ASN A 18 -59.25 3.32 0.22
CA ASN A 18 -60.39 2.62 -0.37
C ASN A 18 -60.08 1.15 -0.64
N SER A 19 -61.06 0.34 -0.26
CA SER A 19 -61.07 -1.12 -0.16
C SER A 19 -61.53 -1.76 -1.46
N SER A 20 -60.71 -2.61 -2.07
CA SER A 20 -61.14 -3.78 -2.86
C SER A 20 -59.91 -4.52 -3.38
N GLY A 21 -59.59 -5.65 -2.75
CA GLY A 21 -58.55 -6.55 -3.24
C GLY A 21 -58.97 -7.19 -4.56
N LYS A 22 -58.09 -7.11 -5.56
CA LYS A 22 -57.96 -8.09 -6.65
C LYS A 22 -56.50 -8.11 -7.11
N VAL A 23 -55.88 -9.28 -7.00
CA VAL A 23 -54.57 -9.59 -7.59
C VAL A 23 -54.78 -9.71 -9.10
N GLY A 24 -54.06 -8.90 -9.87
CA GLY A 24 -54.08 -8.93 -11.34
C GLY A 24 -52.66 -8.98 -11.88
N THR A 25 -52.30 -10.12 -12.46
CA THR A 25 -51.09 -10.31 -13.26
C THR A 25 -51.22 -9.57 -14.59
N PHE A 26 -50.22 -8.78 -14.99
CA PHE A 26 -50.12 -8.25 -16.35
C PHE A 26 -48.83 -8.74 -17.03
N SER A 27 -49.04 -9.40 -18.15
CA SER A 27 -48.06 -9.91 -19.08
C SER A 27 -47.93 -8.98 -20.29
N SER A 28 -46.68 -8.79 -20.71
CA SER A 28 -46.23 -8.44 -22.08
C SER A 28 -46.03 -6.95 -22.47
N PRO A 29 -45.02 -6.66 -23.33
CA PRO A 29 -44.41 -5.34 -23.49
C PRO A 29 -44.92 -4.61 -24.74
N SER A 30 -45.00 -3.27 -24.70
CA SER A 30 -44.75 -2.38 -25.86
C SER A 30 -44.88 -0.89 -25.48
N ALA A 31 -43.83 -0.14 -25.83
CA ALA A 31 -43.83 1.26 -26.24
C ALA A 31 -44.31 2.35 -25.25
N ILE A 32 -43.36 3.02 -24.59
CA ILE A 32 -43.39 4.48 -24.43
C ILE A 32 -41.98 5.02 -24.71
N THR A 33 -41.78 5.49 -25.94
CA THR A 33 -40.64 6.32 -26.37
C THR A 33 -40.88 7.74 -25.85
N ILE A 34 -40.12 8.18 -24.83
CA ILE A 34 -40.11 9.59 -24.42
C ILE A 34 -39.00 10.31 -25.21
N LEU A 35 -39.44 11.24 -26.07
CA LEU A 35 -38.63 12.21 -26.78
C LEU A 35 -37.86 13.11 -25.79
N CYS A 36 -36.53 13.03 -25.78
CA CYS A 36 -35.68 14.02 -25.13
C CYS A 36 -35.11 14.96 -26.20
N SER A 37 -35.84 16.04 -26.51
CA SER A 37 -35.40 17.06 -27.46
C SER A 37 -34.40 18.03 -26.83
N THR A 38 -33.26 18.14 -27.52
CA THR A 38 -32.45 19.35 -27.77
C THR A 38 -31.92 20.16 -26.59
N ALA A 39 -30.59 20.01 -26.41
CA ALA A 39 -29.65 21.09 -26.12
C ALA A 39 -29.36 21.50 -24.66
N VAL A 40 -29.22 20.54 -23.72
CA VAL A 40 -28.27 20.68 -22.58
C VAL A 40 -27.76 19.29 -22.14
N ALA A 41 -27.07 18.55 -23.01
CA ALA A 41 -26.45 17.27 -22.59
C ALA A 41 -25.13 16.95 -23.32
N THR A 42 -24.46 17.94 -23.92
CA THR A 42 -23.23 17.70 -24.69
C THR A 42 -21.98 18.35 -24.10
N ILE A 43 -22.04 18.94 -22.90
CA ILE A 43 -20.86 19.51 -22.24
C ILE A 43 -20.86 19.09 -20.79
N MET A 44 -20.47 17.84 -20.50
CA MET A 44 -19.83 17.44 -19.23
C MET A 44 -19.37 15.95 -19.18
N PHE A 45 -19.14 15.28 -20.32
CA PHE A 45 -18.44 13.98 -20.32
C PHE A 45 -17.38 13.91 -21.44
N LYS A 46 -16.44 14.87 -21.41
CA LYS A 46 -15.11 14.65 -21.97
C LYS A 46 -14.07 14.89 -20.88
N LYS A 47 -13.98 13.93 -19.97
CA LYS A 47 -12.69 13.59 -19.35
C LYS A 47 -12.44 12.13 -19.66
N VAL A 48 -12.17 11.86 -20.94
CA VAL A 48 -11.43 10.65 -21.34
C VAL A 48 -10.06 10.82 -20.68
N GLN A 49 -9.91 10.28 -19.47
CA GLN A 49 -8.57 10.05 -18.93
C GLN A 49 -8.02 8.84 -19.68
N PRO A 50 -6.80 8.93 -20.23
CA PRO A 50 -6.25 7.87 -21.05
C PRO A 50 -6.14 6.60 -20.21
N THR A 51 -6.39 5.47 -20.87
CA THR A 51 -6.18 4.10 -20.41
C THR A 51 -4.72 3.84 -20.08
N VAL A 52 -4.20 4.45 -19.01
CA VAL A 52 -3.04 3.91 -18.30
C VAL A 52 -3.62 2.85 -17.38
N LYS A 53 -3.72 1.61 -17.86
CA LYS A 53 -3.68 0.46 -16.96
C LYS A 53 -2.30 0.49 -16.30
N SER A 54 -2.18 1.30 -15.25
CA SER A 54 -1.13 1.16 -14.27
C SER A 54 -1.32 -0.25 -13.73
N VAL A 55 -0.53 -1.19 -14.25
CA VAL A 55 -0.30 -2.43 -13.50
C VAL A 55 0.28 -1.93 -12.19
N HIS A 56 -0.56 -1.88 -11.16
CA HIS A 56 -0.18 -1.49 -9.82
C HIS A 56 0.72 -2.60 -9.31
N ARG A 57 1.98 -2.62 -9.76
CA ARG A 57 2.99 -3.52 -9.22
C ARG A 57 3.13 -3.13 -7.76
N ASN A 58 2.81 -4.08 -6.90
CA ASN A 58 3.02 -3.95 -5.46
C ASN A 58 4.50 -3.61 -5.27
N PRO A 59 4.84 -2.46 -4.65
CA PRO A 59 6.21 -2.03 -4.51
C PRO A 59 7.02 -3.05 -3.70
N GLU A 60 7.95 -3.72 -4.38
CA GLU A 60 8.94 -4.60 -3.78
C GLU A 60 10.29 -3.89 -3.61
N ILE A 61 11.10 -4.39 -2.68
CA ILE A 61 12.50 -4.00 -2.50
C ILE A 61 13.36 -5.17 -2.95
N ARG A 62 13.91 -5.08 -4.16
CA ARG A 62 14.62 -6.18 -4.83
C ARG A 62 16.13 -6.00 -4.74
N ASN A 63 16.85 -7.05 -4.35
CA ASN A 63 18.31 -7.04 -4.44
C ASN A 63 18.78 -7.14 -5.91
N MET A 64 19.85 -6.43 -6.26
CA MET A 64 20.36 -6.33 -7.63
C MET A 64 21.58 -7.20 -7.92
N ASP A 65 22.03 -8.05 -6.99
CA ASP A 65 23.13 -8.96 -7.26
C ASP A 65 22.80 -9.92 -8.42
N LYS A 66 23.69 -9.92 -9.41
CA LYS A 66 23.58 -10.70 -10.65
C LYS A 66 24.04 -12.14 -10.46
N HIS A 67 24.82 -12.40 -9.41
CA HIS A 67 25.48 -13.69 -9.21
C HIS A 67 24.66 -14.68 -8.36
N GLY A 68 23.47 -14.30 -7.90
CA GLY A 68 22.59 -15.20 -7.18
C GLY A 68 21.12 -15.05 -7.52
N THR A 69 20.27 -15.69 -6.73
CA THR A 69 18.82 -15.68 -6.95
C THR A 69 18.26 -14.28 -6.81
N ARG A 70 17.31 -13.93 -7.69
CA ARG A 70 16.51 -12.71 -7.60
C ARG A 70 15.66 -12.73 -6.32
N VAL A 71 16.19 -12.16 -5.25
CA VAL A 71 15.55 -12.10 -3.93
C VAL A 71 15.03 -10.69 -3.63
N CYS A 72 13.92 -10.65 -2.89
CA CYS A 72 13.28 -9.45 -2.39
C CYS A 72 13.26 -9.48 -0.86
N LEU A 73 13.20 -8.30 -0.26
CA LEU A 73 12.85 -8.17 1.15
C LEU A 73 11.46 -8.79 1.36
N ASP A 74 11.37 -9.78 2.23
CA ASP A 74 10.15 -10.54 2.49
C ASP A 74 10.05 -10.80 3.98
N SER A 75 9.04 -10.24 4.64
CA SER A 75 8.85 -10.47 6.07
C SER A 75 7.39 -10.37 6.46
N PRO A 76 6.87 -11.32 7.27
CA PRO A 76 5.59 -11.15 7.93
C PRO A 76 5.68 -10.02 8.97
N ALA A 77 4.62 -9.21 9.06
CA ALA A 77 4.58 -8.00 9.90
C ALA A 77 3.47 -8.05 10.95
N LYS A 78 3.00 -9.26 11.32
CA LYS A 78 2.05 -9.38 12.44
C LYS A 78 2.77 -9.08 13.74
N ARG A 79 2.01 -8.73 14.79
CA ARG A 79 2.58 -8.44 16.12
C ARG A 79 3.47 -9.56 16.67
N SER A 80 3.15 -10.82 16.37
CA SER A 80 3.96 -11.99 16.77
C SER A 80 5.28 -12.14 16.04
N ASP A 81 5.41 -11.49 14.88
CA ASP A 81 6.57 -11.59 13.99
C ASP A 81 7.54 -10.42 14.20
N LEU A 82 7.13 -9.38 14.93
CA LEU A 82 8.01 -8.29 15.35
C LEU A 82 9.17 -8.83 16.19
N HIS A 83 10.31 -8.14 16.14
CA HIS A 83 11.58 -8.53 16.77
C HIS A 83 12.25 -9.77 16.16
N ARG A 84 11.65 -10.39 15.13
CA ARG A 84 12.33 -11.41 14.33
C ARG A 84 13.16 -10.76 13.23
N PRO A 85 14.29 -11.38 12.83
CA PRO A 85 15.05 -10.94 11.68
C PRO A 85 14.16 -10.84 10.44
N ALA A 86 14.31 -9.75 9.71
CA ALA A 86 13.67 -9.57 8.41
C ALA A 86 14.30 -10.54 7.40
N GLY A 87 13.43 -11.17 6.61
CA GLY A 87 13.76 -12.24 5.69
C GLY A 87 13.98 -11.80 4.25
N LEU A 88 14.38 -12.79 3.45
CA LEU A 88 14.50 -12.72 2.01
C LEU A 88 13.69 -13.86 1.40
N TYR A 89 13.09 -13.60 0.25
CA TYR A 89 12.42 -14.65 -0.52
C TYR A 89 12.49 -14.33 -2.02
N PRO A 90 12.39 -15.33 -2.91
CA PRO A 90 12.24 -15.05 -4.34
C PRO A 90 11.14 -14.04 -4.61
N CYS A 91 11.48 -13.00 -5.36
CA CYS A 91 10.53 -11.94 -5.70
C CYS A 91 9.33 -12.49 -6.48
N HIS A 92 8.10 -12.19 -6.09
CA HIS A 92 6.91 -12.81 -6.70
C HIS A 92 5.84 -11.83 -7.20
N HIS A 93 5.95 -10.52 -6.92
CA HIS A 93 5.05 -9.45 -7.36
C HIS A 93 3.59 -9.61 -6.89
N GLN A 94 3.36 -10.38 -5.83
CA GLN A 94 2.02 -10.64 -5.28
C GLN A 94 1.68 -9.73 -4.09
N GLY A 95 2.60 -8.84 -3.70
CA GLY A 95 2.46 -8.00 -2.51
C GLY A 95 2.63 -8.83 -1.24
N GLY A 96 1.72 -8.69 -0.28
CA GLY A 96 1.78 -9.43 0.98
C GLY A 96 3.05 -9.09 1.78
N ASN A 97 3.88 -10.09 2.04
CA ASN A 97 5.12 -9.90 2.81
C ASN A 97 6.24 -9.19 2.02
N GLN A 98 6.11 -9.06 0.71
CA GLN A 98 7.05 -8.32 -0.16
C GLN A 98 6.57 -6.90 -0.49
N TYR A 99 5.42 -6.48 0.04
CA TYR A 99 4.95 -5.11 -0.12
C TYR A 99 5.66 -4.19 0.88
N TRP A 100 6.41 -3.21 0.36
CA TRP A 100 7.16 -2.25 1.17
C TRP A 100 6.93 -0.82 0.71
N MET A 101 6.95 0.11 1.66
CA MET A 101 6.90 1.54 1.40
C MET A 101 8.16 2.21 1.92
N PHE A 102 8.71 3.14 1.15
CA PHE A 102 9.75 4.05 1.63
C PHE A 102 9.10 5.39 1.97
N SER A 103 9.10 5.75 3.26
CA SER A 103 8.40 6.94 3.76
C SER A 103 9.24 8.21 3.54
N LYS A 104 8.58 9.38 3.57
CA LYS A 104 9.27 10.69 3.55
C LYS A 104 10.24 10.86 4.71
N ASN A 105 9.95 10.20 5.84
CA ASN A 105 10.77 10.24 7.04
C ASN A 105 11.95 9.26 6.98
N GLY A 106 12.16 8.58 5.84
CA GLY A 106 13.26 7.63 5.65
C GLY A 106 13.00 6.28 6.32
N GLU A 107 11.76 5.87 6.51
CA GLU A 107 11.45 4.54 7.06
C GLU A 107 11.15 3.56 5.92
N ILE A 108 11.65 2.33 6.02
CA ILE A 108 11.18 1.21 5.19
C ILE A 108 10.08 0.51 5.97
N ARG A 109 8.84 0.59 5.48
CA ARG A 109 7.63 0.30 6.24
C ARG A 109 6.76 -0.75 5.59
N ARG A 110 6.09 -1.51 6.44
CA ARG A 110 4.91 -2.29 6.11
C ARG A 110 3.91 -2.15 7.25
N ASP A 111 2.75 -1.55 6.97
CA ASP A 111 1.76 -1.19 7.99
C ASP A 111 2.37 -0.36 9.14
N GLU A 112 2.28 -0.84 10.37
CA GLU A 112 2.86 -0.24 11.59
C GLU A 112 4.26 -0.79 11.92
N ALA A 113 4.84 -1.65 11.07
CA ALA A 113 6.16 -2.24 11.25
C ALA A 113 7.21 -1.53 10.37
N CYS A 114 8.34 -1.21 10.98
CA CYS A 114 9.47 -0.53 10.36
C CYS A 114 10.71 -1.43 10.39
N LEU A 115 11.49 -1.38 9.32
CA LEU A 115 12.81 -1.99 9.28
C LEU A 115 13.73 -1.26 10.27
N ASP A 116 14.33 -2.00 11.18
CA ASP A 116 15.05 -1.47 12.33
C ASP A 116 16.41 -2.16 12.47
N TYR A 117 17.46 -1.38 12.69
CA TYR A 117 18.81 -1.89 12.92
C TYR A 117 19.51 -1.12 14.04
N SER A 118 19.93 -1.88 15.06
CA SER A 118 20.60 -1.39 16.28
C SER A 118 21.98 -2.02 16.53
N GLY A 119 22.58 -2.67 15.51
CA GLY A 119 23.94 -3.21 15.59
C GLY A 119 24.06 -4.73 15.44
N GLN A 120 22.95 -5.46 15.44
CA GLN A 120 22.92 -6.93 15.30
C GLN A 120 22.22 -7.34 14.00
N ASP A 121 21.02 -7.91 14.08
CA ASP A 121 20.19 -8.25 12.93
C ASP A 121 19.33 -7.06 12.50
N VAL A 122 18.93 -7.07 11.24
CA VAL A 122 17.89 -6.17 10.74
C VAL A 122 16.55 -6.83 11.05
N ILE A 123 15.71 -6.19 11.85
CA ILE A 123 14.43 -6.74 12.31
C ILE A 123 13.26 -5.87 11.86
N LEU A 124 12.03 -6.36 12.08
CA LEU A 124 10.85 -5.50 12.10
C LEU A 124 10.50 -5.09 13.52
N TYR A 125 10.31 -3.79 13.74
CA TYR A 125 9.94 -3.21 15.02
C TYR A 125 8.76 -2.22 14.82
N PRO A 126 7.92 -1.97 15.84
CA PRO A 126 6.90 -0.93 15.74
C PRO A 126 7.49 0.41 15.26
N CYS A 127 6.88 1.02 14.26
CA CYS A 127 7.29 2.32 13.77
C CYS A 127 7.10 3.38 14.86
N HIS A 128 8.16 4.10 15.22
CA HIS A 128 8.08 5.15 16.24
C HIS A 128 8.31 6.57 15.69
N GLY A 129 8.66 6.73 14.41
CA GLY A 129 8.83 8.04 13.76
C GLY A 129 9.98 8.90 14.28
N GLY A 130 10.76 8.38 15.24
CA GLY A 130 11.87 9.06 15.90
C GLY A 130 13.18 9.01 15.13
N LYS A 131 13.17 8.56 13.87
CA LYS A 131 14.36 8.28 13.07
C LYS A 131 15.25 7.22 13.75
N GLY A 132 16.49 7.58 14.09
CA GLY A 132 17.42 6.70 14.79
C GLY A 132 17.74 5.42 14.02
N ASN A 133 17.54 4.30 14.70
CA ASN A 133 17.68 2.93 14.20
C ASN A 133 16.69 2.56 13.08
N GLN A 134 15.60 3.31 12.90
CA GLN A 134 14.60 3.13 11.84
C GLN A 134 14.77 4.07 10.65
N TYR A 135 15.85 4.86 10.63
CA TYR A 135 16.13 5.80 9.56
C TYR A 135 17.08 5.21 8.51
N TRP A 136 16.60 5.23 7.27
CA TRP A 136 17.25 4.71 6.08
C TRP A 136 17.35 5.82 5.04
N GLN A 137 18.52 5.94 4.41
CA GLN A 137 18.74 6.82 3.28
C GLN A 137 18.94 5.97 2.04
N TYR A 138 18.08 6.19 1.05
CA TYR A 138 18.22 5.56 -0.26
C TYR A 138 18.85 6.53 -1.26
N ASP A 139 19.96 6.12 -1.85
CA ASP A 139 20.57 6.83 -2.97
C ASP A 139 20.15 6.17 -4.29
N PRO A 140 19.30 6.83 -5.11
CA PRO A 140 18.82 6.25 -6.35
C PRO A 140 19.91 6.11 -7.42
N ASN A 141 21.05 6.79 -7.30
CA ASN A 141 22.16 6.68 -8.25
C ASN A 141 23.01 5.44 -7.96
N SER A 142 23.43 5.28 -6.70
CA SER A 142 24.23 4.12 -6.28
C SER A 142 23.42 2.87 -5.95
N LYS A 143 22.09 3.02 -5.76
CA LYS A 143 21.16 1.98 -5.32
C LYS A 143 21.44 1.47 -3.90
N LEU A 144 22.20 2.23 -3.11
CA LEU A 144 22.54 1.86 -1.74
C LEU A 144 21.43 2.28 -0.76
N LEU A 145 21.10 1.39 0.17
CA LEU A 145 20.29 1.67 1.35
C LEU A 145 21.21 1.81 2.56
N LYS A 146 21.45 3.06 2.98
CA LYS A 146 22.33 3.39 4.09
C LYS A 146 21.53 3.51 5.38
N HIS A 147 22.08 2.99 6.46
CA HIS A 147 21.57 3.27 7.81
C HIS A 147 21.94 4.70 8.24
N MET A 148 21.28 5.23 9.28
CA MET A 148 21.50 6.59 9.79
C MET A 148 22.96 6.97 9.98
N SER A 149 23.81 6.06 10.47
CA SER A 149 25.24 6.30 10.67
C SER A 149 25.99 6.64 9.38
N GLY A 150 25.44 6.28 8.22
CA GLY A 150 26.04 6.49 6.90
C GLY A 150 27.18 5.53 6.55
N GLU A 151 27.73 4.81 7.53
CA GLU A 151 28.86 3.88 7.34
C GLU A 151 28.43 2.52 6.80
N LYS A 152 27.26 2.04 7.25
CA LYS A 152 26.76 0.69 6.92
C LYS A 152 25.59 0.72 5.94
N CYS A 153 25.63 -0.21 5.00
CA CYS A 153 24.64 -0.43 3.98
C CYS A 153 23.95 -1.78 4.17
N LEU A 154 22.66 -1.84 3.85
CA LEU A 154 21.90 -3.08 3.79
C LEU A 154 22.45 -3.95 2.66
N ALA A 155 22.68 -5.23 2.94
CA ALA A 155 23.12 -6.20 1.95
C ALA A 155 22.42 -7.55 2.14
N VAL A 156 22.44 -8.37 1.10
CA VAL A 156 22.26 -9.82 1.25
C VAL A 156 23.60 -10.47 1.58
N ASN A 157 23.63 -11.53 2.38
CA ASN A 157 24.87 -12.32 2.55
C ASN A 157 25.26 -13.04 1.24
N GLN A 158 26.46 -13.61 1.20
CA GLN A 158 26.97 -14.35 0.04
C GLN A 158 26.06 -15.51 -0.42
N GLN A 159 25.31 -16.12 0.51
CA GLN A 159 24.38 -17.22 0.20
C GLN A 159 22.97 -16.73 -0.18
N HIS A 160 22.71 -15.42 -0.19
CA HIS A 160 21.40 -14.82 -0.48
C HIS A 160 20.28 -15.32 0.45
N SER A 161 20.65 -15.73 1.66
CA SER A 161 19.76 -16.38 2.62
C SER A 161 19.36 -15.48 3.80
N LYS A 162 20.09 -14.39 4.05
CA LYS A 162 19.79 -13.42 5.12
C LYS A 162 20.24 -12.01 4.78
N LEU A 163 19.59 -11.04 5.42
CA LEU A 163 20.04 -9.65 5.44
C LEU A 163 21.24 -9.50 6.36
N VAL A 164 22.16 -8.62 5.98
CA VAL A 164 23.33 -8.23 6.79
C VAL A 164 23.58 -6.73 6.64
N MET A 165 24.28 -6.15 7.60
CA MET A 165 24.76 -4.77 7.55
C MET A 165 26.28 -4.76 7.41
N GLU A 166 26.76 -4.32 6.26
CA GLU A 166 28.18 -4.27 5.90
C GLU A 166 28.62 -2.82 5.66
N TYR A 167 29.92 -2.55 5.67
CA TYR A 167 30.42 -1.25 5.20
C TYR A 167 30.00 -0.99 3.76
N CYS A 168 29.58 0.23 3.48
CA CYS A 168 29.09 0.61 2.16
C CYS A 168 30.18 0.51 1.09
N ASP A 169 29.90 -0.26 0.03
CA ASP A 169 30.72 -0.40 -1.16
C ASP A 169 29.85 -0.26 -2.42
N ARG A 170 30.14 0.76 -3.24
CA ARG A 170 29.39 1.06 -4.47
C ARG A 170 29.61 0.01 -5.56
N ASN A 171 30.66 -0.79 -5.46
CA ASN A 171 30.99 -1.83 -6.41
C ASN A 171 30.38 -3.19 -6.02
N ASN A 172 29.87 -3.32 -4.80
CA ASN A 172 29.27 -4.57 -4.31
C ASN A 172 27.78 -4.65 -4.68
N ASP A 173 27.44 -5.49 -5.66
CA ASP A 173 26.06 -5.64 -6.12
C ASP A 173 25.12 -6.23 -5.05
N ARG A 174 25.63 -6.96 -4.04
CA ARG A 174 24.83 -7.43 -2.89
C ARG A 174 24.25 -6.29 -2.06
N GLN A 175 24.83 -5.09 -2.15
CA GLN A 175 24.39 -3.90 -1.42
C GLN A 175 23.44 -3.01 -2.25
N LYS A 176 23.14 -3.40 -3.49
CA LYS A 176 22.31 -2.62 -4.40
C LYS A 176 20.87 -3.11 -4.35
N TRP A 177 19.95 -2.17 -4.14
CA TRP A 177 18.52 -2.43 -3.98
C TRP A 177 17.73 -1.59 -4.96
N LEU A 178 16.80 -2.21 -5.66
CA LEU A 178 15.80 -1.54 -6.47
C LEU A 178 14.51 -1.43 -5.65
N LEU A 179 14.17 -0.19 -5.26
CA LEU A 179 12.86 0.14 -4.70
C LEU A 179 11.89 0.39 -5.84
N GLU A 180 10.93 -0.51 -6.03
CA GLU A 180 9.89 -0.33 -7.04
C GLU A 180 9.03 0.91 -6.74
N ASN A 181 8.69 1.65 -7.79
CA ASN A 181 7.91 2.90 -7.72
C ASN A 181 8.55 4.03 -6.87
N TYR A 182 9.86 3.96 -6.58
CA TYR A 182 10.57 5.05 -5.92
C TYR A 182 10.51 6.35 -6.75
N ASP A 183 10.04 7.43 -6.14
CA ASP A 183 10.00 8.76 -6.73
C ASP A 183 10.40 9.80 -5.69
N ALA A 184 11.59 10.39 -5.85
CA ALA A 184 12.12 11.39 -4.92
C ALA A 184 11.19 12.60 -4.75
N ARG A 185 10.40 12.96 -5.78
CA ARG A 185 9.45 14.08 -5.73
C ARG A 185 8.25 13.79 -4.82
N LYS A 186 7.97 12.51 -4.57
CA LYS A 186 6.95 12.09 -3.60
C LYS A 186 7.49 12.08 -2.17
N LEU A 187 8.78 12.40 -1.97
CA LEU A 187 9.44 12.42 -0.67
C LEU A 187 9.75 13.83 -0.16
N SER A 188 9.76 14.83 -1.05
CA SER A 188 9.85 16.26 -0.73
C SER A 188 8.56 16.84 -0.15
#